data_AF-A0A3B3QAX4-F1
#
_entry.id   AF-A0A3B3QAX4-F1
#
_cell.length_a   1.000
_cell.length_b   1.000
_cell.length_c   1.000
_cell.angle_alpha   90.00
_cell.angle_beta   90.00
_cell.angle_gamma   90.00
#
_symmetry.space_group_name_H-M   'P 1'
#
loop_
_entity.id
_entity.type
_entity.pdbx_description
1 polymer ?
#
loop_
_entity_poly.entity_id
_entity_poly.type
_entity_poly.pdbx_seq_one_letter_code
_entity_poly.pdbx_strand_id
1 'polypeptide(L)'
;MSDGDALKAVDLGEKATNPLKPSSQTPPEPVSSVQNDPTTQGAAAPEPRLEARENQWTSTLNQFKLMKFFVLRPGTVDHAIEDIKTLVSQQEDGDVKSVWLLTEIDHWNNELERLVIITENCLLICKYDFLMFNCEQIERIPLNCVDRVSHGTFIFPQHSRLSREGEGLRINWDQMREPAFSSRWNPFAKDYPYATFTYHPVRTANEKFTALCELKDFQEHVIQAAKLAHLKKPIPGKANEVLVLNEPILIEAYVGLMSFIGNQNKLGYCLARGNIGF
;
A
#
# COMPACT_ATOMS: atom_id res chain seq x y z
N MET A 1 -18.42 -54.18 -28.01
CA MET A 1 -17.50 -55.33 -27.87
C MET A 1 -16.19 -54.73 -27.41
N SER A 2 -16.04 -54.60 -26.08
CA SER A 2 -15.36 -55.58 -25.20
C SER A 2 -13.84 -55.49 -25.40
N ASP A 3 -12.97 -55.25 -24.42
CA ASP A 3 -12.97 -55.26 -22.95
C ASP A 3 -11.87 -54.24 -22.52
N GLY A 4 -11.81 -53.61 -21.34
CA GLY A 4 -12.03 -54.15 -20.01
C GLY A 4 -10.76 -54.85 -19.52
N ASP A 5 -9.77 -54.13 -18.95
CA ASP A 5 -9.01 -54.71 -17.84
C ASP A 5 -8.38 -53.67 -16.90
N ALA A 6 -8.51 -53.98 -15.62
CA ALA A 6 -8.15 -53.18 -14.46
C ALA A 6 -7.00 -53.86 -13.73
N LEU A 7 -5.99 -53.11 -13.30
CA LEU A 7 -4.96 -53.61 -12.38
C LEU A 7 -4.97 -52.83 -11.07
N LYS A 8 -5.23 -53.59 -10.00
CA LYS A 8 -5.26 -53.18 -8.60
C LYS A 8 -3.87 -53.15 -7.97
N ALA A 9 -3.82 -52.31 -6.94
CA ALA A 9 -2.93 -52.21 -5.78
C ALA A 9 -1.95 -53.35 -5.47
N VAL A 10 -0.77 -52.94 -5.00
CA VAL A 10 0.07 -53.71 -4.07
C VAL A 10 0.33 -52.86 -2.83
N ASP A 11 -0.13 -53.38 -1.70
CA ASP A 11 0.05 -52.90 -0.34
C ASP A 11 1.33 -53.54 0.23
N LEU A 12 2.18 -52.75 0.89
CA LEU A 12 3.32 -53.23 1.68
C LEU A 12 3.37 -52.41 2.98
N GLY A 13 2.97 -53.07 4.05
CA GLY A 13 2.83 -52.49 5.38
C GLY A 13 4.13 -52.33 6.17
N GLU A 14 3.92 -51.58 7.26
CA GLU A 14 4.42 -51.83 8.62
C GLU A 14 5.93 -51.66 8.91
N LYS A 15 6.26 -50.62 9.69
CA LYS A 15 6.53 -50.78 11.14
C LYS A 15 6.86 -49.46 11.84
N ALA A 16 6.10 -49.21 12.90
CA ALA A 16 6.42 -48.29 13.98
C ALA A 16 7.43 -48.91 14.95
N THR A 17 8.30 -48.10 15.55
CA THR A 17 8.82 -48.31 16.93
C THR A 17 9.51 -47.04 17.45
N ASN A 18 8.87 -46.38 18.42
CA ASN A 18 9.54 -45.56 19.44
C ASN A 18 10.32 -46.47 20.42
N PRO A 19 11.32 -45.93 21.12
CA PRO A 19 11.62 -46.42 22.46
C PRO A 19 11.56 -45.33 23.56
N LEU A 20 11.27 -45.84 24.74
CA LEU A 20 10.90 -45.21 26.00
C LEU A 20 12.03 -44.45 26.74
N LYS A 21 11.60 -43.50 27.57
CA LYS A 21 12.22 -43.02 28.81
C LYS A 21 12.42 -44.14 29.85
N PRO A 22 13.36 -43.98 30.78
CA PRO A 22 13.16 -44.46 32.16
C PRO A 22 13.07 -43.30 33.17
N SER A 23 12.17 -43.47 34.13
CA SER A 23 11.99 -42.68 35.36
C SER A 23 12.57 -43.45 36.54
N SER A 24 13.09 -42.75 37.55
CA SER A 24 13.22 -43.11 38.99
C SER A 24 14.16 -42.10 39.65
N GLN A 25 14.06 -41.58 40.88
CA GLN A 25 13.18 -41.70 42.06
C GLN A 25 13.66 -40.59 43.04
N THR A 26 12.75 -39.88 43.74
CA THR A 26 12.98 -39.14 45.02
C THR A 26 12.94 -40.14 46.21
N PRO A 27 13.13 -39.85 47.54
CA PRO A 27 13.00 -38.60 48.37
C PRO A 27 14.09 -38.53 49.52
N PRO A 28 13.95 -37.85 50.71
CA PRO A 28 12.92 -36.95 51.24
C PRO A 28 13.42 -35.64 51.93
N GLU A 29 12.46 -34.75 52.21
CA GLU A 29 12.53 -33.61 53.16
C GLU A 29 12.51 -34.06 54.63
N PRO A 30 12.75 -33.11 55.57
CA PRO A 30 11.72 -32.89 56.59
C PRO A 30 11.38 -31.42 56.91
N VAL A 31 10.07 -31.13 56.88
CA VAL A 31 9.21 -30.61 57.97
C VAL A 31 9.48 -29.22 58.59
N SER A 32 8.67 -28.25 58.11
CA SER A 32 7.85 -27.22 58.80
C SER A 32 8.45 -26.22 59.81
N SER A 33 8.12 -24.93 59.63
CA SER A 33 7.23 -24.18 60.54
C SER A 33 6.95 -22.74 60.05
N VAL A 34 5.75 -22.26 60.35
CA VAL A 34 5.17 -20.96 60.02
C VAL A 34 5.56 -19.92 61.09
N GLN A 35 5.90 -18.68 60.71
CA GLN A 35 5.38 -17.43 61.31
C GLN A 35 6.03 -16.13 60.77
N ASN A 36 5.16 -15.24 60.28
CA ASN A 36 5.07 -13.77 60.39
C ASN A 36 6.25 -12.82 60.02
N ASP A 37 5.94 -11.92 59.09
CA ASP A 37 6.58 -10.65 58.65
C ASP A 37 7.06 -9.69 59.78
N PRO A 38 7.90 -8.63 59.53
CA PRO A 38 7.94 -7.82 58.30
C PRO A 38 9.31 -7.27 57.79
N THR A 39 9.34 -6.91 56.50
CA THR A 39 10.15 -5.88 55.81
C THR A 39 11.70 -5.96 55.85
N THR A 40 12.33 -6.22 54.70
CA THR A 40 13.43 -5.39 54.14
C THR A 40 13.56 -5.67 52.64
N GLN A 41 13.65 -4.58 51.86
CA GLN A 41 13.66 -4.51 50.41
C GLN A 41 14.82 -5.30 49.78
N GLY A 42 14.50 -6.25 48.89
CA GLY A 42 15.41 -6.81 47.89
C GLY A 42 14.97 -6.34 46.51
N ALA A 43 15.69 -5.38 45.93
CA ALA A 43 15.43 -4.85 44.61
C ALA A 43 15.61 -5.95 43.55
N ALA A 44 14.50 -6.43 42.99
CA ALA A 44 14.51 -7.15 41.72
C ALA A 44 14.89 -6.13 40.63
N ALA A 45 16.05 -6.32 40.01
CA ALA A 45 16.44 -5.57 38.82
C ALA A 45 15.40 -5.86 37.72
N PRO A 46 14.78 -4.83 37.11
CA PRO A 46 13.87 -5.08 36.02
C PRO A 46 14.69 -5.48 34.79
N GLU A 47 14.17 -6.37 33.95
CA GLU A 47 14.61 -6.58 32.58
C GLU A 47 13.82 -5.70 31.58
N PRO A 48 14.07 -4.38 31.44
CA PRO A 48 13.49 -3.58 30.36
C PRO A 48 14.50 -3.33 29.23
N ARG A 49 15.71 -3.91 29.31
CA ARG A 49 16.84 -3.47 28.47
C ARG A 49 16.93 -4.13 27.10
N LEU A 50 16.36 -5.32 26.92
CA LEU A 50 16.40 -6.04 25.63
C LEU A 50 15.28 -5.56 24.71
N GLU A 51 14.03 -5.54 25.17
CA GLU A 51 12.88 -5.05 24.40
C GLU A 51 13.01 -3.57 24.00
N ALA A 52 13.49 -2.71 24.91
CA ALA A 52 13.72 -1.30 24.59
C ALA A 52 14.85 -1.11 23.55
N ARG A 53 15.87 -1.98 23.57
CA ARG A 53 16.94 -1.95 22.56
C ARG A 53 16.42 -2.50 21.22
N GLU A 54 15.67 -3.59 21.19
CA GLU A 54 15.08 -4.11 19.95
C GLU A 54 14.13 -3.10 19.29
N ASN A 55 13.30 -2.42 20.09
CA ASN A 55 12.42 -1.34 19.63
C ASN A 55 13.19 -0.11 19.14
N GLN A 56 14.32 0.23 19.78
CA GLN A 56 15.19 1.33 19.34
C GLN A 56 15.91 0.98 18.03
N TRP A 57 16.35 -0.26 17.85
CA TRP A 57 17.07 -0.72 16.66
C TRP A 57 16.13 -0.87 15.46
N THR A 58 14.91 -1.36 15.68
CA THR A 58 13.87 -1.40 14.63
C THR A 58 13.47 0.02 14.20
N SER A 59 13.33 0.96 15.13
CA SER A 59 13.05 2.37 14.83
C SER A 59 14.16 3.03 14.01
N THR A 60 15.42 2.87 14.41
CA THR A 60 16.57 3.43 13.68
C THR A 60 16.73 2.79 12.30
N LEU A 61 16.60 1.47 12.16
CA LEU A 61 16.62 0.78 10.86
C LEU A 61 15.48 1.24 9.94
N ASN A 62 14.29 1.47 10.48
CA ASN A 62 13.15 1.99 9.71
C ASN A 62 13.40 3.43 9.26
N GLN A 63 13.98 4.28 10.11
CA GLN A 63 14.44 5.61 9.72
C GLN A 63 15.50 5.54 8.61
N PHE A 64 16.49 4.65 8.71
CA PHE A 64 17.49 4.47 7.66
C PHE A 64 16.90 3.98 6.34
N LYS A 65 15.90 3.10 6.38
CA LYS A 65 15.17 2.66 5.18
C LYS A 65 14.37 3.82 4.56
N LEU A 66 13.75 4.66 5.38
CA LEU A 66 13.04 5.86 4.93
C LEU A 66 14.00 6.88 4.29
N MET A 67 15.19 7.09 4.84
CA MET A 67 16.19 8.01 4.27
C MET A 67 16.67 7.62 2.86
N LYS A 68 16.35 6.42 2.37
CA LYS A 68 16.65 6.03 0.99
C LYS A 68 15.72 6.67 -0.03
N PHE A 69 14.54 7.17 0.37
CA PHE A 69 13.61 7.81 -0.55
C PHE A 69 14.15 9.17 -0.97
N PHE A 70 14.29 9.39 -2.28
CA PHE A 70 14.77 10.67 -2.82
C PHE A 70 13.84 11.82 -2.45
N VAL A 71 12.53 11.57 -2.34
CA VAL A 71 11.54 12.57 -1.94
C VAL A 71 11.79 13.18 -0.55
N LEU A 72 12.45 12.44 0.36
CA LEU A 72 12.78 12.92 1.70
C LEU A 72 14.02 13.82 1.74
N ARG A 73 14.74 13.97 0.62
CA ARG A 73 15.88 14.88 0.56
C ARG A 73 15.39 16.33 0.71
N PRO A 74 16.09 17.17 1.49
CA PRO A 74 15.67 18.55 1.69
C PRO A 74 15.46 19.30 0.38
N GLY A 75 14.29 19.93 0.22
CA GLY A 75 13.93 20.73 -0.96
C GLY A 75 13.48 19.93 -2.18
N THR A 76 13.66 18.60 -2.22
CA THR A 76 13.33 17.78 -3.40
C THR A 76 11.82 17.77 -3.70
N VAL A 77 10.99 17.60 -2.66
CA VAL A 77 9.52 17.62 -2.86
C VAL A 77 9.01 19.00 -3.24
N ASP A 78 9.60 20.07 -2.68
CA ASP A 78 9.19 21.45 -2.98
C ASP A 78 9.51 21.80 -4.43
N HIS A 79 10.72 21.44 -4.88
CA HIS A 79 11.11 21.60 -6.26
C HIS A 79 10.20 20.83 -7.22
N ALA A 80 9.84 19.59 -6.89
CA ALA A 80 8.91 18.80 -7.70
C ALA A 80 7.51 19.44 -7.79
N ILE A 81 7.02 19.99 -6.67
CA ILE A 81 5.74 20.71 -6.63
C ILE A 81 5.80 21.97 -7.50
N GLU A 82 6.88 22.74 -7.41
CA GLU A 82 7.10 23.93 -8.22
C GLU A 82 7.19 23.59 -9.70
N ASP A 83 8.00 22.59 -10.06
CA ASP A 83 8.18 22.13 -11.44
C ASP A 83 6.84 21.72 -12.05
N ILE A 84 6.08 20.84 -11.38
CA ILE A 84 4.79 20.40 -11.92
C ILE A 84 3.78 21.55 -12.00
N LYS A 85 3.78 22.50 -11.05
CA LYS A 85 2.95 23.71 -11.14
C LYS A 85 3.23 24.51 -12.42
N THR A 86 4.47 24.51 -12.93
CA THR A 86 4.78 25.16 -14.21
C THR A 86 4.22 24.40 -15.42
N LEU A 87 3.99 23.09 -15.29
CA LEU A 87 3.41 22.23 -16.32
C LEU A 87 1.88 22.22 -16.32
N VAL A 88 1.24 22.78 -15.28
CA VAL A 88 -0.22 22.93 -15.21
C VAL A 88 -0.68 24.03 -16.17
N SER A 89 -1.60 23.69 -17.06
CA SER A 89 -2.16 24.66 -17.99
C SER A 89 -3.34 25.39 -17.35
N GLN A 90 -3.19 26.69 -17.09
CA GLN A 90 -4.24 27.51 -16.49
C GLN A 90 -5.55 27.51 -17.32
N GLN A 91 -5.44 27.35 -18.64
CA GLN A 91 -6.61 27.35 -19.54
C GLN A 91 -7.39 26.03 -19.50
N GLU A 92 -6.69 24.91 -19.38
CA GLU A 92 -7.29 23.58 -19.42
C GLU A 92 -7.62 23.08 -18.02
N ASP A 93 -6.61 23.07 -17.14
CA ASP A 93 -6.65 22.48 -15.80
C ASP A 93 -7.25 23.46 -14.78
N GLY A 94 -7.04 24.77 -14.96
CA GLY A 94 -7.41 25.81 -14.01
C GLY A 94 -6.47 25.91 -12.81
N ASP A 95 -6.87 26.69 -11.79
CA ASP A 95 -6.05 26.93 -10.60
C ASP A 95 -5.75 25.64 -9.82
N VAL A 96 -4.51 25.51 -9.35
CA VAL A 96 -4.09 24.44 -8.43
C VAL A 96 -4.75 24.64 -7.06
N LYS A 97 -5.46 23.62 -6.58
CA LYS A 97 -6.12 23.64 -5.26
C LYS A 97 -5.32 22.93 -4.19
N SER A 98 -4.76 21.75 -4.50
CA SER A 98 -3.96 20.98 -3.55
C SER A 98 -3.01 20.02 -4.27
N VAL A 99 -1.97 19.58 -3.54
CA VAL A 99 -0.94 18.66 -4.03
C VAL A 99 -0.70 17.57 -3.00
N TRP A 100 -0.56 16.34 -3.46
CA TRP A 100 -0.51 15.13 -2.65
C TRP A 100 0.60 14.21 -3.13
N LEU A 101 1.24 13.51 -2.20
CA LEU A 101 2.21 12.45 -2.48
C LEU A 101 1.59 11.12 -2.08
N LEU A 102 1.22 10.33 -3.08
CA LEU A 102 0.49 9.07 -2.87
C LEU A 102 1.17 7.93 -3.62
N THR A 103 0.80 6.71 -3.23
CA THR A 103 1.17 5.53 -4.00
C THR A 103 -0.04 5.12 -4.82
N GLU A 104 0.13 5.08 -6.14
CA GLU A 104 -0.84 4.47 -7.05
C GLU A 104 -0.65 2.95 -7.04
N ILE A 105 -1.76 2.22 -6.98
CA ILE A 105 -1.82 0.78 -7.15
C ILE A 105 -2.43 0.50 -8.51
N ASP A 106 -1.64 -0.07 -9.41
CA ASP A 106 -2.12 -0.47 -10.72
C ASP A 106 -3.00 -1.75 -10.64
N HIS A 107 -3.60 -2.13 -11.77
CA HIS A 107 -4.44 -3.32 -11.87
C HIS A 107 -3.68 -4.65 -11.64
N TRP A 108 -2.34 -4.64 -11.72
CA TRP A 108 -1.46 -5.77 -11.43
C TRP A 108 -0.89 -5.75 -10.01
N ASN A 109 -1.41 -4.88 -9.15
CA ASN A 109 -0.99 -4.68 -7.76
C ASN A 109 0.45 -4.13 -7.62
N ASN A 110 1.01 -3.45 -8.61
CA ASN A 110 2.29 -2.77 -8.46
C ASN A 110 2.09 -1.44 -7.72
N GLU A 111 2.98 -1.16 -6.77
CA GLU A 111 3.07 0.13 -6.10
C GLU A 111 3.90 1.10 -6.92
N LEU A 112 3.33 2.26 -7.23
CA LEU A 112 3.97 3.29 -8.03
C LEU A 112 3.91 4.64 -7.29
N GLU A 113 5.05 5.30 -7.12
CA GLU A 113 5.13 6.63 -6.52
C GLU A 113 4.54 7.68 -7.47
N ARG A 114 3.60 8.51 -6.97
CA ARG A 114 2.92 9.54 -7.75
C ARG A 114 2.79 10.85 -6.99
N LEU A 115 3.00 11.95 -7.70
CA LEU A 115 2.54 13.25 -7.26
C LEU A 115 1.17 13.51 -7.88
N VAL A 116 0.17 13.74 -7.04
CA VAL A 116 -1.22 13.95 -7.47
C VAL A 116 -1.60 15.40 -7.20
N ILE A 117 -2.10 16.09 -8.21
CA ILE A 117 -2.48 17.50 -8.11
C ILE A 117 -3.95 17.64 -8.45
N ILE A 118 -4.69 18.30 -7.56
CA ILE A 118 -6.09 18.62 -7.77
C ILE A 118 -6.15 20.07 -8.23
N THR A 119 -6.69 20.30 -9.42
CA THR A 119 -6.97 21.63 -9.96
C THR A 119 -8.48 21.90 -9.96
N GLU A 120 -8.91 23.01 -10.55
CA GLU A 120 -10.34 23.31 -10.66
C GLU A 120 -11.10 22.36 -11.57
N ASN A 121 -10.47 21.92 -12.66
CA ASN A 121 -11.13 21.15 -13.71
C ASN A 121 -10.59 19.73 -13.84
N CYS A 122 -9.36 19.46 -13.38
CA CYS A 122 -8.64 18.22 -13.63
C CYS A 122 -8.01 17.65 -12.35
N LEU A 123 -7.90 16.33 -12.31
CA LEU A 123 -7.02 15.58 -11.44
C LEU A 123 -5.81 15.16 -12.27
N LEU A 124 -4.62 15.60 -11.85
CA LEU A 124 -3.37 15.30 -12.53
C LEU A 124 -2.63 14.24 -11.74
N ILE A 125 -2.36 13.09 -12.35
CA ILE A 125 -1.54 12.02 -11.77
C ILE A 125 -0.18 12.05 -12.46
N CYS A 126 0.85 12.43 -11.71
CA CYS A 126 2.18 12.65 -12.26
C CYS A 126 3.15 11.57 -11.80
N LYS A 127 3.82 10.93 -12.78
CA LYS A 127 5.03 10.14 -12.54
C LYS A 127 6.22 11.10 -12.55
N TYR A 128 6.78 11.36 -11.37
CA TYR A 128 7.90 12.28 -11.21
C TYR A 128 9.17 11.53 -10.81
N ASP A 129 10.27 11.80 -11.50
CA ASP A 129 11.59 11.28 -11.13
C ASP A 129 12.26 12.26 -10.14
N PHE A 130 12.27 11.89 -8.86
CA PHE A 130 12.90 12.69 -7.80
C PHE A 130 14.44 12.68 -7.83
N LEU A 131 15.06 11.81 -8.64
CA LEU A 131 16.50 11.81 -8.86
C LEU A 131 16.88 12.79 -9.98
N MET A 132 16.15 12.74 -11.10
CA MET A 132 16.45 13.56 -12.29
C MET A 132 15.73 14.91 -12.31
N PHE A 133 14.78 15.13 -11.40
CA PHE A 133 13.93 16.31 -11.34
C PHE A 133 13.17 16.57 -12.65
N ASN A 134 12.43 15.56 -13.10
CA ASN A 134 11.58 15.70 -14.28
C ASN A 134 10.24 14.97 -14.11
N CYS A 135 9.22 15.49 -14.78
CA CYS A 135 7.94 14.82 -14.89
C CYS A 135 7.94 13.92 -16.13
N GLU A 136 7.98 12.61 -15.94
CA GLU A 136 8.03 11.64 -17.05
C GLU A 136 6.67 11.45 -17.72
N GLN A 137 5.59 11.50 -16.93
CA GLN A 137 4.24 11.26 -17.42
C GLN A 137 3.23 12.05 -16.58
N ILE A 138 2.29 12.71 -17.26
CA ILE A 138 1.12 13.35 -16.64
C ILE A 138 -0.13 12.74 -17.26
N GLU A 139 -0.93 12.11 -16.42
CA GLU A 139 -2.28 11.69 -16.78
C GLU A 139 -3.27 12.75 -16.29
N ARG A 140 -4.10 13.26 -17.22
CA ARG A 140 -5.09 14.31 -16.93
C ARG A 140 -6.48 13.68 -16.93
N ILE A 141 -7.13 13.72 -15.77
CA ILE A 141 -8.48 13.19 -15.60
C ILE A 141 -9.42 14.35 -15.33
N PRO A 142 -10.35 14.67 -16.25
CA PRO A 142 -11.34 15.71 -16.01
C PRO A 142 -12.22 15.37 -14.79
N LEU A 143 -12.26 16.29 -13.82
CA LEU A 143 -13.01 16.11 -12.57
C LEU A 143 -14.51 16.03 -12.80
N ASN A 144 -15.02 16.59 -13.90
CA ASN A 144 -16.41 16.45 -14.31
C ASN A 144 -16.78 15.02 -14.73
N CYS A 145 -15.80 14.22 -15.14
CA CYS A 145 -16.01 12.82 -15.51
C CYS A 145 -16.01 11.90 -14.28
N VAL A 146 -15.47 12.33 -13.14
CA VAL A 146 -15.45 11.53 -11.90
C VAL A 146 -16.88 11.21 -11.45
N ASP A 147 -17.18 9.94 -11.26
CA ASP A 147 -18.54 9.47 -10.93
C ASP A 147 -18.61 8.85 -9.54
N ARG A 148 -17.59 8.07 -9.17
CA ARG A 148 -17.56 7.29 -7.94
C ARG A 148 -16.19 7.37 -7.28
N VAL A 149 -16.22 7.51 -5.96
CA VAL A 149 -15.05 7.48 -5.10
C VAL A 149 -15.29 6.39 -4.05
N SER A 150 -14.58 5.28 -4.16
CA SER A 150 -14.69 4.14 -3.25
C SER A 150 -13.50 4.11 -2.28
N HIS A 151 -13.75 4.05 -0.98
CA HIS A 151 -12.75 3.90 0.08
C HIS A 151 -12.92 2.57 0.80
N GLY A 152 -11.84 1.82 1.00
CA GLY A 152 -11.91 0.56 1.72
C GLY A 152 -10.64 -0.27 1.66
N THR A 153 -10.72 -1.49 2.20
CA THR A 153 -9.60 -2.43 2.21
C THR A 153 -9.44 -3.13 0.86
N PHE A 154 -8.24 -3.63 0.58
CA PHE A 154 -7.97 -4.36 -0.65
C PHE A 154 -8.45 -5.81 -0.58
N ILE A 155 -9.15 -6.25 -1.62
CA ILE A 155 -9.58 -7.64 -1.79
C ILE A 155 -9.01 -8.18 -3.11
N PHE A 156 -8.64 -9.46 -3.09
CA PHE A 156 -8.17 -10.18 -4.26
C PHE A 156 -9.13 -11.32 -4.63
N PRO A 157 -9.17 -11.76 -5.90
CA PRO A 157 -9.95 -12.90 -6.34
C PRO A 157 -9.62 -14.17 -5.54
N GLN A 158 -10.59 -15.08 -5.40
CA GLN A 158 -10.48 -16.29 -4.55
C GLN A 158 -9.25 -17.18 -4.84
N HIS A 159 -8.78 -17.20 -6.08
CA HIS A 159 -7.62 -18.00 -6.49
C HIS A 159 -6.30 -17.22 -6.52
N SER A 160 -6.33 -15.93 -6.19
CA SER A 160 -5.11 -15.13 -6.08
C SER A 160 -4.37 -15.48 -4.80
N ARG A 161 -3.04 -15.61 -4.89
CA ARG A 161 -2.16 -15.77 -3.72
C ARG A 161 -1.61 -14.44 -3.21
N LEU A 162 -2.21 -13.33 -3.64
CA LEU A 162 -1.82 -12.00 -3.23
C LEU A 162 -2.66 -11.59 -2.03
N SER A 163 -2.00 -10.97 -1.06
CA SER A 163 -2.64 -10.26 0.03
C SER A 163 -1.92 -8.93 0.22
N ARG A 164 -2.68 -7.92 0.62
CA ARG A 164 -2.18 -6.57 0.89
C ARG A 164 -2.91 -6.04 2.10
N GLU A 165 -2.14 -5.50 3.03
CA GLU A 165 -2.68 -4.77 4.17
C GLU A 165 -2.84 -3.29 3.84
N GLY A 166 -3.81 -2.66 4.47
CA GLY A 166 -4.07 -1.23 4.36
C GLY A 166 -5.37 -0.89 3.65
N GLU A 167 -5.63 0.40 3.61
CA GLU A 167 -6.79 1.00 2.95
C GLU A 167 -6.35 1.67 1.65
N GLY A 168 -7.26 1.66 0.68
CA GLY A 168 -7.11 2.36 -0.57
C GLY A 168 -8.28 3.27 -0.85
N LEU A 169 -8.07 4.19 -1.78
CA LEU A 169 -9.06 5.07 -2.36
C LEU A 169 -9.08 4.85 -3.87
N ARG A 170 -10.21 4.44 -4.43
CA ARG A 170 -10.40 4.29 -5.87
C ARG A 170 -11.28 5.41 -6.40
N ILE A 171 -10.78 6.12 -7.41
CA ILE A 171 -11.51 7.17 -8.13
C ILE A 171 -11.87 6.61 -9.50
N ASN A 172 -13.15 6.58 -9.83
CA ASN A 172 -13.68 6.16 -11.12
C ASN A 172 -14.14 7.38 -11.93
N TRP A 173 -13.97 7.35 -13.25
CA TRP A 173 -14.35 8.46 -14.14
C TRP A 173 -15.02 8.06 -15.46
N ASP A 174 -15.37 6.79 -15.64
CA ASP A 174 -16.12 6.31 -16.81
C ASP A 174 -17.05 5.17 -16.36
N GLN A 175 -18.36 5.47 -16.31
CA GLN A 175 -19.38 4.59 -15.74
C GLN A 175 -19.32 3.19 -16.35
N MET A 176 -18.95 2.20 -15.53
CA MET A 176 -19.04 0.77 -15.87
C MET A 176 -18.34 0.38 -17.18
N ARG A 177 -17.36 1.14 -17.66
CA ARG A 177 -16.51 0.65 -18.74
C ARG A 177 -15.64 -0.47 -18.19
N GLU A 178 -16.00 -1.71 -18.53
CA GLU A 178 -15.12 -2.82 -18.21
C GLU A 178 -13.85 -2.74 -19.07
N PRO A 179 -12.67 -2.88 -18.46
CA PRO A 179 -11.42 -3.01 -19.20
C PRO A 179 -11.52 -4.17 -20.19
N ALA A 180 -10.92 -4.01 -21.37
CA ALA A 180 -10.87 -5.08 -22.34
C ALA A 180 -10.20 -6.32 -21.72
N PHE A 181 -10.66 -7.52 -22.10
CA PHE A 181 -10.10 -8.76 -21.56
C PHE A 181 -8.57 -8.85 -21.77
N SER A 182 -8.06 -8.39 -22.90
CA SER A 182 -6.61 -8.32 -23.17
C SER A 182 -5.85 -7.41 -22.19
N SER A 183 -6.47 -6.30 -21.78
CA SER A 183 -5.88 -5.32 -20.86
C SER A 183 -5.77 -5.88 -19.44
N ARG A 184 -6.65 -6.82 -19.06
CA ARG A 184 -6.55 -7.57 -17.80
C ARG A 184 -5.28 -8.40 -17.70
N TRP A 185 -4.83 -8.94 -18.84
CA TRP A 185 -3.62 -9.77 -18.92
C TRP A 185 -2.36 -9.02 -19.32
N ASN A 186 -2.43 -7.69 -19.52
CA ASN A 186 -1.28 -6.86 -19.86
C ASN A 186 -0.87 -6.00 -18.64
N PRO A 187 0.32 -6.21 -18.04
CA PRO A 187 0.80 -5.40 -16.91
C PRO A 187 1.01 -3.92 -17.25
N PHE A 188 1.12 -3.57 -18.53
CA PHE A 188 1.38 -2.20 -18.99
C PHE A 188 0.14 -1.49 -19.56
N ALA A 189 -1.03 -2.11 -19.46
CA ALA A 189 -2.28 -1.50 -19.89
C ALA A 189 -2.62 -0.27 -19.02
N LYS A 190 -3.03 0.81 -19.69
CA LYS A 190 -3.39 2.10 -19.05
C LYS A 190 -4.83 2.53 -19.38
N ASP A 191 -5.62 1.66 -19.98
CA ASP A 191 -6.99 1.91 -20.42
C ASP A 191 -8.03 1.67 -19.31
N TYR A 192 -7.60 1.70 -18.05
CA TYR A 192 -8.48 1.50 -16.90
C TYR A 192 -9.16 2.82 -16.53
N PRO A 193 -10.51 2.83 -16.40
CA PRO A 193 -11.26 4.04 -16.08
C PRO A 193 -11.28 4.34 -14.57
N TYR A 194 -10.17 4.03 -13.90
CA TYR A 194 -9.99 4.30 -12.48
C TYR A 194 -8.52 4.40 -12.11
N ALA A 195 -8.25 5.15 -11.06
CA ALA A 195 -6.98 5.17 -10.36
C ALA A 195 -7.22 4.73 -8.91
N THR A 196 -6.35 3.87 -8.40
CA THR A 196 -6.40 3.42 -7.01
C THR A 196 -5.19 3.95 -6.28
N PHE A 197 -5.41 4.62 -5.14
CA PHE A 197 -4.37 5.20 -4.31
C PHE A 197 -4.33 4.54 -2.95
N THR A 198 -3.16 4.58 -2.33
CA THR A 198 -2.89 4.16 -0.96
C THR A 198 -1.90 5.12 -0.33
N TYR A 199 -1.78 5.04 0.99
CA TYR A 199 -0.77 5.78 1.75
C TYR A 199 0.65 5.55 1.23
N HIS A 200 1.39 6.64 1.10
CA HIS A 200 2.81 6.58 0.77
C HIS A 200 3.64 6.06 1.96
N PRO A 201 4.70 5.24 1.74
CA PRO A 201 5.54 4.71 2.83
C PRO A 201 6.18 5.79 3.70
N VAL A 202 6.40 7.00 3.15
CA VAL A 202 7.04 8.12 3.87
C VAL A 202 6.10 8.94 4.76
N ARG A 203 4.82 8.54 4.88
CA ARG A 203 3.82 9.29 5.66
C ARG A 203 4.26 9.58 7.10
N THR A 204 5.02 8.69 7.72
CA THR A 204 5.46 8.82 9.12
C THR A 204 6.83 9.48 9.27
N ALA A 205 7.41 10.02 8.19
CA ALA A 205 8.76 10.57 8.23
C ALA A 205 8.82 11.97 8.87
N ASN A 206 7.86 12.84 8.58
CA ASN A 206 7.79 14.22 9.08
C ASN A 206 6.34 14.72 9.03
N GLU A 207 5.97 15.70 9.85
CA GLU A 207 4.65 16.34 9.87
C GLU A 207 4.21 16.84 8.49
N LYS A 208 5.14 17.44 7.73
CA LYS A 208 4.90 17.85 6.34
C LYS A 208 4.46 16.67 5.46
N PHE A 209 5.14 15.53 5.57
CA PHE A 209 4.82 14.33 4.79
C PHE A 209 3.56 13.64 5.30
N THR A 210 3.27 13.70 6.60
CA THR A 210 2.00 13.25 7.16
C THR A 210 0.85 13.96 6.47
N ALA A 211 0.89 15.29 6.39
CA ALA A 211 -0.15 16.08 5.71
C ALA A 211 -0.20 15.82 4.20
N LEU A 212 0.95 15.75 3.51
CA LEU A 212 1.01 15.51 2.06
C LEU A 212 0.56 14.10 1.64
N CYS A 213 0.64 13.12 2.54
CA CYS A 213 0.30 11.73 2.27
C CYS A 213 -1.03 11.30 2.92
N GLU A 214 -1.83 12.24 3.44
CA GLU A 214 -3.10 11.93 4.11
C GLU A 214 -4.20 11.60 3.10
N LEU A 215 -4.63 10.34 3.11
CA LEU A 215 -5.56 9.82 2.11
C LEU A 215 -7.00 10.31 2.31
N LYS A 216 -7.40 10.55 3.58
CA LYS A 216 -8.76 11.01 3.90
C LYS A 216 -8.97 12.46 3.48
N ASP A 217 -8.02 13.31 3.81
CA ASP A 217 -8.06 14.72 3.39
C ASP A 217 -8.03 14.79 1.86
N PHE A 218 -7.19 13.99 1.19
CA PHE A 218 -7.20 13.86 -0.26
C PHE A 218 -8.59 13.50 -0.82
N GLN A 219 -9.24 12.48 -0.25
CA GLN A 219 -10.60 12.07 -0.65
C GLN A 219 -11.59 13.24 -0.57
N GLU A 220 -11.59 13.99 0.54
CA GLU A 220 -12.47 15.13 0.73
C GLU A 220 -12.22 16.22 -0.32
N HIS A 221 -10.95 16.54 -0.60
CA HIS A 221 -10.58 17.54 -1.60
C HIS A 221 -10.99 17.12 -3.01
N VAL A 222 -10.85 15.83 -3.36
CA VAL A 222 -11.31 15.30 -4.65
C VAL A 222 -12.82 15.42 -4.77
N ILE A 223 -13.58 15.02 -3.75
CA ILE A 223 -15.05 15.09 -3.75
C ILE A 223 -15.51 16.54 -3.91
N GLN A 224 -14.89 17.48 -3.17
CA GLN A 224 -15.21 18.90 -3.27
C GLN A 224 -14.90 19.45 -4.67
N ALA A 225 -13.72 19.17 -5.21
CA ALA A 225 -13.31 19.63 -6.53
C ALA A 225 -14.19 19.05 -7.65
N ALA A 226 -14.54 17.76 -7.57
CA ALA A 226 -15.44 17.10 -8.51
C ALA A 226 -16.86 17.70 -8.47
N LYS A 227 -17.41 17.97 -7.27
CA LYS A 227 -18.70 18.68 -7.13
C LYS A 227 -18.66 20.06 -7.78
N LEU A 228 -17.59 20.83 -7.56
CA LEU A 228 -17.42 22.14 -8.19
C LEU A 228 -17.28 22.04 -9.71
N ALA A 229 -16.54 21.05 -10.22
CA ALA A 229 -16.38 20.81 -11.65
C ALA A 229 -17.71 20.42 -12.32
N HIS A 230 -18.54 19.59 -11.67
CA HIS A 230 -19.89 19.25 -12.15
C HIS A 230 -20.80 20.48 -12.24
N LEU A 231 -20.73 21.40 -11.28
CA LEU A 231 -21.51 22.64 -11.32
C LEU A 231 -21.09 23.55 -12.48
N LYS A 232 -19.78 23.63 -12.78
CA LYS A 232 -19.25 24.44 -13.88
C LYS A 232 -19.54 23.84 -15.26
N LYS A 233 -19.36 22.52 -15.40
CA LYS A 233 -19.47 21.78 -16.68
C LYS A 233 -20.25 20.48 -16.47
N PRO A 234 -21.59 20.55 -16.37
CA PRO A 234 -22.41 19.36 -16.23
C PRO A 234 -22.33 18.51 -17.50
N ILE A 235 -22.20 17.19 -17.34
CA ILE A 235 -22.20 16.26 -18.47
C ILE A 235 -23.66 15.88 -18.79
N PRO A 236 -24.18 16.13 -20.01
CA PRO A 236 -25.55 15.79 -20.37
C PRO A 236 -25.79 14.28 -20.19
N GLY A 237 -26.82 13.91 -19.42
CA GLY A 237 -27.19 12.51 -19.17
C GLY A 237 -26.49 11.84 -17.99
N LYS A 238 -25.59 12.54 -17.27
CA LYS A 238 -24.96 12.06 -16.04
C LYS A 238 -25.64 12.68 -14.81
N ALA A 239 -25.85 11.90 -13.75
CA ALA A 239 -26.21 12.47 -12.45
C ALA A 239 -25.03 13.33 -11.96
N ASN A 240 -25.26 14.60 -11.65
CA ASN A 240 -24.22 15.56 -11.26
C ASN A 240 -23.61 15.29 -9.87
N GLU A 241 -23.89 14.12 -9.28
CA GLU A 241 -23.47 13.76 -7.94
C GLU A 241 -22.33 12.73 -7.99
N VAL A 242 -21.32 12.96 -7.15
CA VAL A 242 -20.21 12.02 -6.95
C VAL A 242 -20.66 11.01 -5.89
N LEU A 243 -20.74 9.73 -6.29
CA LEU A 243 -21.11 8.65 -5.39
C LEU A 243 -19.91 8.28 -4.50
N VAL A 244 -20.05 8.45 -3.19
CA VAL A 244 -19.01 8.07 -2.22
C VAL A 244 -19.40 6.74 -1.60
N LEU A 245 -18.57 5.71 -1.78
CA LEU A 245 -18.82 4.37 -1.25
C LEU A 245 -17.71 3.95 -0.29
N ASN A 246 -18.09 3.33 0.82
CA ASN A 246 -17.15 2.69 1.73
C ASN A 246 -17.19 1.17 1.49
N GLU A 247 -16.55 0.74 0.42
CA GLU A 247 -16.57 -0.65 -0.05
C GLU A 247 -15.16 -1.17 -0.27
N PRO A 248 -14.92 -2.47 -0.11
CA PRO A 248 -13.63 -3.04 -0.39
C PRO A 248 -13.27 -2.92 -1.87
N ILE A 249 -11.98 -2.67 -2.13
CA ILE A 249 -11.43 -2.42 -3.45
C ILE A 249 -10.89 -3.73 -4.02
N LEU A 250 -11.58 -4.28 -5.02
CA LEU A 250 -11.12 -5.46 -5.74
C LEU A 250 -9.96 -5.12 -6.67
N ILE A 251 -8.85 -5.85 -6.56
CA ILE A 251 -7.72 -5.83 -7.50
C ILE A 251 -7.72 -7.14 -8.27
N GLU A 252 -7.98 -7.10 -9.58
CA GLU A 252 -8.09 -8.28 -10.46
C GLU A 252 -6.72 -8.94 -10.80
N ALA A 253 -5.75 -8.89 -9.89
CA ALA A 253 -4.44 -9.50 -10.07
C ALA A 253 -4.48 -10.98 -9.62
N TYR A 254 -4.50 -11.90 -10.59
CA TYR A 254 -4.48 -13.35 -10.35
C TYR A 254 -3.06 -13.92 -10.24
N VAL A 255 -2.14 -13.40 -11.06
CA VAL A 255 -0.73 -13.80 -11.11
C VAL A 255 0.10 -12.59 -10.70
N GLY A 256 0.81 -12.65 -9.58
CA GLY A 256 1.50 -11.48 -9.03
C GLY A 256 2.81 -11.78 -8.34
N LEU A 257 3.53 -12.85 -8.72
CA LEU A 257 4.88 -13.05 -8.18
C LEU A 257 5.79 -11.86 -8.52
N MET A 258 5.67 -11.31 -9.73
CA MET A 258 6.43 -10.13 -10.15
C MET A 258 6.05 -8.87 -9.37
N SER A 259 4.76 -8.60 -9.16
CA SER A 259 4.33 -7.45 -8.36
C SER A 259 4.68 -7.62 -6.89
N PHE A 260 4.60 -8.83 -6.35
CA PHE A 260 5.08 -9.16 -5.00
C PHE A 260 6.57 -8.84 -4.83
N ILE A 261 7.42 -9.34 -5.73
CA ILE A 261 8.87 -9.08 -5.70
C ILE A 261 9.13 -7.57 -5.91
N GLY A 262 8.44 -6.93 -6.83
CA GLY A 262 8.60 -5.51 -7.12
C GLY A 262 8.22 -4.62 -5.93
N ASN A 263 7.11 -4.93 -5.25
CA ASN A 263 6.64 -4.19 -4.10
C ASN A 263 7.51 -4.42 -2.86
N GLN A 264 7.97 -5.65 -2.62
CA GLN A 264 8.92 -5.93 -1.54
C GLN A 264 10.22 -5.15 -1.71
N ASN A 265 10.71 -5.03 -2.94
CA ASN A 265 11.90 -4.24 -3.27
C ASN A 265 11.61 -2.76 -3.54
N LYS A 266 10.34 -2.33 -3.37
CA LYS A 266 9.87 -0.96 -3.58
C LYS A 266 10.33 -0.39 -4.93
N LEU A 267 10.23 -1.19 -6.00
CA LEU A 267 10.76 -0.83 -7.33
C LEU A 267 10.09 0.40 -7.94
N GLY A 268 8.80 0.61 -7.68
CA GLY A 268 8.07 1.78 -8.20
C GLY A 268 8.29 3.08 -7.44
N TYR A 269 9.26 3.11 -6.50
CA TYR A 269 9.65 4.32 -5.76
C TYR A 269 11.05 4.78 -6.14
N CYS A 270 11.26 6.08 -6.08
CA CYS A 270 12.56 6.71 -6.21
C CYS A 270 13.37 6.45 -4.93
N LEU A 271 14.15 5.37 -4.95
CA LEU A 271 15.00 4.94 -3.84
C LEU A 271 16.47 4.88 -4.23
N ALA A 272 17.34 5.31 -3.32
CA ALA A 272 18.77 5.05 -3.39
C ALA A 272 19.02 3.55 -3.14
N ARG A 273 19.36 2.80 -4.20
CA ARG A 273 19.55 1.33 -4.17
C ARG A 273 20.99 0.87 -3.90
N GLY A 274 21.70 1.63 -3.08
CA GLY A 274 23.06 1.34 -2.65
C GLY A 274 24.14 1.91 -3.58
N ASN A 275 25.32 2.15 -3.01
CA ASN A 275 26.55 2.38 -3.76
C ASN A 275 27.24 1.02 -3.90
N ILE A 276 27.32 0.47 -5.12
CA ILE A 276 28.42 -0.45 -5.43
C ILE A 276 29.62 0.46 -5.71
N GLY A 277 30.29 0.86 -4.64
CA GLY A 277 31.59 1.54 -4.73
C GLY A 277 32.67 0.49 -4.92
N PHE A 278 33.50 0.67 -5.95
CA PHE A 278 34.80 0.01 -6.07
C PHE A 278 35.85 0.88 -5.38
#